data_AF-A0A891ZS01-F1
#
_entry.id   AF-A0A891ZS01-F1
#
_cell.length_a   1.000
_cell.length_b   1.000
_cell.length_c   1.000
_cell.angle_alpha   90.00
_cell.angle_beta   90.00
_cell.angle_gamma   90.00
#
_symmetry.space_group_name_H-M   'P 1'
#
loop_
_entity.id
_entity.type
_entity.pdbx_description
1 polymer ?
#
loop_
_entity_poly.entity_id
_entity_poly.type
_entity_poly.pdbx_seq_one_letter_code
_entity_poly.pdbx_strand_id
1 'polypeptide(L)'
;GIVRNLVEQIAVTCPKACIGIITNPVNTTVAIAAEVLKKAGVYDKNKLFGVTTLDIIRSNTFVAELKGKQPQDINVPVIGGHSGVTILPLLSQ
;
A
#
# COMPACT_ATOMS: atom_id res chain seq x y z
N GLY A 1 12.50 12.81 8.64
CA GLY A 1 12.44 11.33 8.72
C GLY A 1 12.47 10.77 7.31
N ILE A 2 12.92 9.54 7.11
CA ILE A 2 13.32 9.02 5.78
C ILE A 2 12.25 9.26 4.71
N VAL A 3 10.99 8.86 4.97
CA VAL A 3 9.87 9.04 4.02
C VAL A 3 9.66 10.51 3.66
N ARG A 4 9.66 11.41 4.64
CA ARG A 4 9.48 12.85 4.41
C ARG A 4 10.54 13.38 3.46
N ASN A 5 11.81 13.12 3.76
CA ASN A 5 12.94 13.66 3.01
C ASN A 5 12.93 13.16 1.56
N LEU A 6 12.62 11.88 1.33
CA LEU A 6 12.52 11.31 -0.01
C LEU A 6 11.33 11.88 -0.79
N VAL A 7 10.18 12.04 -0.15
CA VAL A 7 8.98 12.60 -0.79
C VAL A 7 9.15 14.09 -1.12
N GLU A 8 9.88 14.85 -0.31
CA GLU A 8 10.27 16.23 -0.63
C GLU A 8 11.10 16.29 -1.92
N GLN A 9 12.01 15.34 -2.15
CA GLN A 9 12.77 15.27 -3.41
C GLN A 9 11.90 14.84 -4.61
N ILE A 10 10.98 13.89 -4.40
CA ILE A 10 10.01 13.49 -5.43
C ILE A 10 9.14 14.68 -5.86
N ALA A 11 8.67 15.49 -4.90
CA ALA A 11 7.82 16.64 -5.17
C ALA A 11 8.48 17.68 -6.10
N VAL A 12 9.81 17.83 -6.02
CA VAL A 12 10.57 18.77 -6.86
C VAL A 12 11.01 18.13 -8.18
N THR A 13 11.44 16.87 -8.14
CA THR A 13 12.11 16.23 -9.28
C THR A 13 11.13 15.59 -10.26
N CYS A 14 10.10 14.91 -9.75
CA CYS A 14 9.16 14.15 -10.55
C CYS A 14 7.72 14.19 -9.98
N PRO A 15 7.12 15.38 -9.81
CA PRO A 15 5.82 15.54 -9.12
C PRO A 15 4.65 14.78 -9.76
N LYS A 16 4.80 14.34 -11.01
CA LYS A 16 3.77 13.60 -11.76
C LYS A 16 3.97 12.08 -11.74
N ALA A 17 4.98 11.55 -11.05
CA ALA A 17 5.21 10.11 -10.95
C ALA A 17 4.15 9.42 -10.07
N CYS A 18 3.95 8.12 -10.29
CA CYS A 18 3.23 7.27 -9.33
C CYS A 18 4.18 6.89 -8.19
N ILE A 19 3.73 7.05 -6.95
CA ILE A 19 4.52 6.89 -5.72
C ILE A 19 3.95 5.73 -4.92
N GLY A 20 4.70 4.64 -4.82
CA GLY A 20 4.37 3.49 -3.96
C GLY A 20 5.17 3.53 -2.65
N ILE A 21 4.48 3.63 -1.52
CA ILE A 21 5.09 3.62 -0.19
C ILE A 21 5.09 2.19 0.36
N ILE A 22 6.27 1.62 0.51
CA ILE A 22 6.51 0.31 1.16
C ILE A 22 6.97 0.49 2.61
N THR A 23 7.61 1.62 2.92
CA THR A 23 8.20 1.87 4.24
C THR A 23 7.15 1.77 5.35
N ASN A 24 7.39 0.86 6.30
CA ASN A 24 6.53 0.69 7.46
C ASN A 24 6.67 1.83 8.47
N PRO A 25 5.60 2.15 9.22
CA PRO A 25 4.25 1.60 9.10
C PRO A 25 3.47 2.26 7.94
N VAL A 26 3.06 1.47 6.94
CA VAL A 26 2.42 2.00 5.71
C VAL A 26 1.19 2.86 6.02
N ASN A 27 0.39 2.47 7.01
CA ASN A 27 -0.79 3.21 7.48
C ASN A 27 -0.48 4.69 7.81
N THR A 28 0.72 4.96 8.33
CA THR A 28 1.14 6.32 8.74
C THR A 28 1.99 6.98 7.67
N THR A 29 2.89 6.24 7.02
CA THR A 29 3.86 6.81 6.08
C THR A 29 3.20 7.33 4.81
N VAL A 30 2.10 6.71 4.36
CA VAL A 30 1.28 7.24 3.24
C VAL A 30 0.67 8.59 3.59
N ALA A 31 0.12 8.75 4.80
CA ALA A 31 -0.43 10.02 5.25
C ALA A 31 0.65 11.11 5.33
N ILE A 32 1.84 10.77 5.85
CA ILE A 32 2.99 11.68 5.87
C ILE A 32 3.37 12.11 4.45
N ALA A 33 3.46 11.17 3.50
CA ALA A 33 3.78 11.48 2.11
C ALA A 33 2.73 12.41 1.48
N ALA A 34 1.44 12.17 1.74
CA ALA A 34 0.36 13.03 1.26
C ALA A 34 0.50 14.47 1.77
N GLU A 35 0.76 14.67 3.05
CA GLU A 35 0.92 16.01 3.63
C GLU A 35 2.16 16.74 3.10
N VAL A 36 3.26 16.03 2.85
CA VAL A 36 4.44 16.61 2.20
C VAL A 36 4.11 17.09 0.79
N LEU A 37 3.43 16.26 -0.01
CA LEU A 37 3.04 16.62 -1.38
C LEU A 37 2.02 17.77 -1.41
N LYS A 38 1.08 17.80 -0.45
CA LYS A 38 0.10 18.90 -0.32
C LYS A 38 0.81 20.21 0.01
N LYS A 39 1.75 20.19 0.96
CA LYS A 39 2.57 21.36 1.31
C LYS A 39 3.38 21.87 0.11
N ALA A 40 3.83 20.97 -0.76
CA ALA A 40 4.51 21.31 -2.00
C ALA A 40 3.58 21.71 -3.15
N GLY A 41 2.24 21.63 -2.99
CA GLY A 41 1.26 22.00 -4.00
C GLY A 41 1.12 21.03 -5.18
N VAL A 42 1.66 19.81 -5.06
CA VAL A 42 1.73 18.81 -6.16
C VAL A 42 1.04 17.50 -5.84
N TYR A 43 0.22 17.45 -4.79
CA TYR A 43 -0.48 16.24 -4.39
C TYR A 43 -1.57 15.83 -5.40
N ASP A 44 -1.38 14.66 -6.01
CA ASP A 44 -2.38 13.95 -6.79
C ASP A 44 -2.77 12.65 -6.04
N LYS A 45 -4.00 12.62 -5.52
CA LYS A 45 -4.52 11.47 -4.77
C LYS A 45 -4.58 10.17 -5.60
N ASN A 46 -4.59 10.28 -6.93
CA ASN A 46 -4.62 9.12 -7.82
C ASN A 46 -3.20 8.54 -8.08
N LYS A 47 -2.16 9.17 -7.53
CA LYS A 47 -0.75 8.78 -7.76
C LYS A 47 0.02 8.41 -6.50
N LEU A 48 -0.60 8.47 -5.33
CA LEU A 48 0.04 8.04 -4.08
C LEU A 48 -0.63 6.76 -3.57
N PHE A 49 0.17 5.71 -3.41
CA PHE A 49 -0.29 4.37 -3.04
C PHE A 49 0.48 3.85 -1.83
N GLY A 50 -0.23 3.24 -0.88
CA GLY A 50 0.38 2.34 0.10
C GLY A 50 0.47 0.94 -0.49
N VAL A 51 1.65 0.34 -0.51
CA VAL A 51 1.83 -1.01 -1.08
C VAL A 51 1.41 -2.05 -0.05
N THR A 52 0.21 -2.62 -0.23
CA THR A 52 -0.37 -3.67 0.64
C THR A 52 -0.43 -5.04 -0.02
N THR A 53 0.12 -5.19 -1.23
CA THR A 53 0.04 -6.40 -2.06
C THR A 53 0.56 -7.65 -1.36
N LEU A 54 1.47 -7.51 -0.39
CA LEU A 54 1.96 -8.64 0.42
C LEU A 54 0.83 -9.34 1.18
N ASP A 55 -0.16 -8.60 1.66
CA ASP A 55 -1.29 -9.17 2.40
C ASP A 55 -2.17 -10.01 1.47
N ILE A 56 -2.40 -9.56 0.24
CA ILE A 56 -3.12 -10.31 -0.80
C ILE A 56 -2.38 -11.62 -1.11
N ILE A 57 -1.06 -11.56 -1.35
CA ILE A 57 -0.25 -12.75 -1.67
C ILE A 57 -0.29 -13.75 -0.50
N ARG A 58 -0.23 -13.27 0.75
CA ARG A 58 -0.38 -14.11 1.95
C ARG A 58 -1.75 -14.75 2.03
N SER A 59 -2.83 -13.97 1.86
CA SER A 59 -4.19 -14.49 1.88
C SER A 59 -4.42 -15.54 0.79
N ASN A 60 -3.94 -15.30 -0.43
CA ASN A 60 -4.03 -16.28 -1.52
C ASN A 60 -3.30 -17.57 -1.18
N THR A 61 -2.10 -17.47 -0.63
CA THR A 61 -1.29 -18.63 -0.22
C THR A 61 -2.01 -19.46 0.85
N PHE A 62 -2.51 -18.83 1.92
CA PHE A 62 -3.16 -19.54 3.03
C PHE A 62 -4.50 -20.16 2.62
N VAL A 63 -5.29 -19.47 1.79
CA VAL A 63 -6.57 -20.01 1.29
C VAL A 63 -6.32 -21.15 0.29
N ALA A 64 -5.30 -21.04 -0.57
CA ALA A 64 -4.94 -22.09 -1.50
C ALA A 64 -4.52 -23.38 -0.78
N GLU A 65 -3.67 -23.26 0.25
CA GLU A 65 -3.25 -24.37 1.10
C GLU A 65 -4.46 -25.06 1.75
N LEU A 66 -5.36 -24.28 2.35
CA LEU A 66 -6.58 -24.81 3.00
C LEU A 66 -7.53 -25.51 2.01
N LYS A 67 -7.54 -25.08 0.75
CA LYS A 67 -8.45 -25.60 -0.30
C LYS A 67 -7.81 -26.63 -1.22
N GLY A 68 -6.53 -26.97 -1.04
CA GLY A 68 -5.80 -27.86 -1.93
C GLY A 68 -5.69 -27.33 -3.36
N LYS A 69 -5.56 -26.01 -3.52
CA LYS A 69 -5.45 -25.32 -4.81
C LYS A 69 -4.06 -24.70 -4.97
N GLN A 70 -3.74 -24.21 -6.17
CA GLN A 70 -2.54 -23.41 -6.38
C GLN A 70 -2.80 -21.94 -5.98
N PRO A 71 -1.84 -21.25 -5.33
CA PRO A 71 -2.00 -19.84 -4.95
C PRO A 71 -2.32 -18.90 -6.11
N GLN A 72 -1.87 -19.21 -7.33
CA GLN A 72 -2.13 -18.42 -8.54
C GLN A 72 -3.60 -18.50 -8.99
N ASP A 73 -4.32 -19.56 -8.60
CA ASP A 73 -5.73 -19.78 -8.93
C ASP A 73 -6.67 -19.18 -7.87
N ILE A 74 -6.11 -18.58 -6.82
CA ILE A 74 -6.85 -17.94 -5.74
C ILE A 74 -6.67 -16.43 -5.82
N ASN A 75 -7.76 -15.69 -5.67
CA ASN A 75 -7.75 -14.25 -5.52
C ASN A 75 -8.63 -13.84 -4.33
N VAL A 76 -8.01 -13.54 -3.20
CA VAL A 76 -8.66 -13.03 -1.99
C VAL A 76 -8.45 -11.52 -1.93
N PRO A 77 -9.51 -10.71 -2.08
CA PRO A 77 -9.42 -9.28 -1.86
C PRO A 77 -9.05 -8.98 -0.40
N VAL A 78 -8.09 -8.08 -0.19
CA VAL A 78 -7.70 -7.61 1.15
C VAL A 78 -7.89 -6.10 1.20
N ILE A 79 -8.63 -5.61 2.21
CA ILE A 79 -8.95 -4.20 2.40
C ILE A 79 -8.52 -3.70 3.78
N GLY A 80 -8.69 -2.39 4.02
CA GLY A 80 -8.36 -1.74 5.29
C GLY A 80 -6.97 -1.12 5.28
N GLY A 81 -6.11 -1.55 6.21
CA GLY A 81 -4.73 -1.10 6.35
C GLY A 81 -3.72 -2.24 6.22
N HIS A 82 -2.48 -1.98 6.62
CA HIS A 82 -1.32 -2.88 6.54
C HIS A 82 -0.68 -3.13 7.93
N SER A 83 -1.49 -3.20 8.98
CA SER A 83 -1.00 -3.47 10.34
C SER A 83 -2.02 -4.22 11.20
N GLY A 84 -1.65 -5.43 11.64
CA GLY A 84 -2.44 -6.24 12.56
C GLY A 84 -3.91 -6.34 12.15
N VAL A 85 -4.81 -5.95 13.05
CA VAL A 85 -6.26 -6.02 12.87
C VAL A 85 -6.83 -5.10 11.79
N THR A 86 -6.02 -4.18 11.24
CA THR A 86 -6.47 -3.34 10.13
C THR A 86 -6.45 -4.08 8.79
N ILE A 87 -5.77 -5.23 8.70
CA ILE A 87 -5.71 -6.07 7.50
C ILE A 87 -6.96 -6.95 7.46
N LEU A 88 -7.84 -6.74 6.48
CA LEU A 88 -9.13 -7.44 6.40
C LEU A 88 -9.26 -8.24 5.09
N PRO A 89 -9.00 -9.57 5.11
CA PRO A 89 -9.25 -10.45 3.96
C PRO A 89 -10.75 -10.72 3.80
N LEU A 90 -11.28 -10.44 2.62
CA LEU A 90 -12.69 -10.62 2.27
C LEU A 90 -12.93 -12.04 1.74
N LEU A 91 -12.93 -13.02 2.63
CA LEU A 91 -13.08 -14.45 2.29
C LEU A 91 -14.44 -14.82 1.65
N SER A 92 -15.40 -13.89 1.64
CA SER A 92 -16.77 -14.09 1.15
C SER A 92 -17.01 -13.64 -0.28
N GLN A 93 -16.06 -12.95 -0.91
CA GLN A 93 -16.12 -12.57 -2.33
C GLN A 93 -15.60 -13.71 -3.20
#